data_AF-A0A100VWN3-F1
#
_entry.id   AF-A0A100VWN3-F1
#
_cell.length_a   1.000
_cell.length_b   1.000
_cell.length_c   1.000
_cell.angle_alpha   90.00
_cell.angle_beta   90.00
_cell.angle_gamma   90.00
#
_symmetry.space_group_name_H-M   'P 1'
#
loop_
_entity.id
_entity.type
_entity.pdbx_description
1 polymer ?
#
loop_
_entity_poly.entity_id
_entity_poly.type
_entity_poly.pdbx_seq_one_letter_code
_entity_poly.pdbx_strand_id
1 'polypeptide(L)'
;MKLAGLAAIGAAAAIAFAAPAHAEIDTDFANQLHTFGIYGPRDYNAWIGKIACKRLHNGVDHDAYQSAKFVSQNLPKDSTTAQAWQFVGTAINFYCPDLQPVIDQVAAHQG
;
A
#
# COMPACT_ATOMS: atom_id res chain seq x y z
N MET A 1 -28.25 43.45 -25.20
CA MET A 1 -26.87 42.91 -25.04
C MET A 1 -26.29 43.45 -23.73
N LYS A 2 -26.10 42.63 -22.68
CA LYS A 2 -25.16 42.88 -21.54
C LYS A 2 -25.25 41.92 -20.34
N LEU A 3 -26.00 40.81 -20.38
CA LEU A 3 -26.03 39.87 -19.24
C LEU A 3 -25.61 38.43 -19.56
N ALA A 4 -25.39 38.10 -20.84
CA ALA A 4 -24.98 36.74 -21.25
C ALA A 4 -23.47 36.45 -21.10
N GLY A 5 -22.63 37.47 -20.88
CA GLY A 5 -21.17 37.32 -20.85
C GLY A 5 -20.58 36.94 -19.48
N LEU A 6 -21.32 37.11 -18.38
CA LEU A 6 -20.80 36.91 -17.02
C LEU A 6 -20.92 35.47 -16.52
N ALA A 7 -21.85 34.67 -17.08
CA ALA A 7 -22.05 33.28 -16.66
C ALA A 7 -20.96 32.32 -17.17
N ALA A 8 -20.29 32.64 -18.28
CA ALA A 8 -19.27 31.79 -18.89
C ALA A 8 -17.91 31.85 -18.17
N ILE A 9 -17.62 32.92 -17.42
CA ILE A 9 -16.32 33.13 -16.77
C ILE A 9 -16.24 32.34 -15.44
N GLY A 10 -17.37 32.14 -14.74
CA GLY A 10 -17.39 31.45 -13.45
C GLY A 10 -17.11 29.94 -13.52
N ALA A 11 -17.53 29.27 -14.61
CA ALA A 11 -17.38 27.82 -14.75
C ALA A 11 -15.92 27.37 -15.01
N ALA A 12 -15.10 28.21 -15.66
CA ALA A 12 -13.71 27.88 -15.95
C ALA A 12 -12.79 27.93 -14.72
N ALA A 13 -13.12 28.77 -13.72
CA ALA A 13 -12.33 28.92 -12.51
C ALA A 13 -12.43 27.72 -11.55
N ALA A 14 -13.51 26.95 -11.59
CA ALA A 14 -13.73 25.84 -10.67
C ALA A 14 -12.81 24.61 -10.94
N ILE A 15 -12.39 24.41 -12.19
CA ILE A 15 -11.49 23.30 -12.57
C ILE A 15 -10.05 23.61 -12.16
N ALA A 16 -9.68 24.89 -12.09
CA ALA A 16 -8.31 25.33 -11.75
C ALA A 16 -7.95 25.12 -10.26
N PHE A 17 -8.93 24.91 -9.39
CA PHE A 17 -8.72 24.65 -7.95
C PHE A 17 -8.99 23.20 -7.54
N ALA A 18 -9.24 22.30 -8.48
CA ALA A 18 -9.21 20.89 -8.18
C ALA A 18 -7.77 20.51 -7.85
N ALA A 19 -7.43 20.50 -6.56
CA ALA A 19 -6.18 19.94 -6.09
C ALA A 19 -6.04 18.51 -6.68
N PRO A 20 -4.84 18.10 -7.11
CA PRO A 20 -4.65 16.77 -7.61
C PRO A 20 -5.17 15.80 -6.56
N ALA A 21 -6.09 14.91 -6.95
CA ALA A 21 -6.50 13.82 -6.08
C ALA A 21 -5.21 13.05 -5.78
N HIS A 22 -4.71 13.18 -4.55
CA HIS A 22 -3.53 12.47 -4.10
C HIS A 22 -3.84 10.99 -4.36
N ALA A 23 -3.05 10.35 -5.22
CA ALA A 23 -3.24 8.95 -5.55
C ALA A 23 -3.45 8.18 -4.25
N GLU A 24 -4.54 7.43 -4.20
CA GLU A 24 -4.91 6.63 -3.04
C GLU A 24 -3.71 5.75 -2.70
N ILE A 25 -3.21 5.82 -1.47
CA ILE A 25 -2.03 5.06 -1.02
C ILE A 25 -2.14 3.56 -1.34
N ASP A 26 -3.38 3.04 -1.38
CA ASP A 26 -3.70 1.66 -1.76
C ASP A 26 -3.49 1.38 -3.25
N THR A 27 -3.70 2.39 -4.12
CA THR A 27 -3.37 2.32 -5.56
C THR A 27 -1.86 2.27 -5.76
N ASP A 28 -1.10 3.13 -5.09
CA ASP A 28 0.36 3.12 -5.20
C ASP A 28 0.97 1.84 -4.62
N PHE A 29 0.42 1.36 -3.50
CA PHE A 29 0.76 0.06 -2.94
C PHE A 29 0.54 -1.08 -3.94
N ALA A 30 -0.64 -1.14 -4.57
CA ALA A 30 -0.93 -2.17 -5.57
C ALA A 30 -0.02 -2.05 -6.80
N ASN A 31 0.26 -0.84 -7.26
CA ASN A 31 1.21 -0.61 -8.36
C ASN A 31 2.61 -1.12 -8.02
N GLN A 32 3.09 -0.89 -6.80
CA GLN A 32 4.36 -1.41 -6.32
C GLN A 32 4.35 -2.94 -6.27
N LEU A 33 3.27 -3.57 -5.78
CA LEU A 33 3.12 -5.03 -5.77
C LEU A 33 3.17 -5.65 -7.18
N HIS A 34 2.59 -4.99 -8.19
CA HIS A 34 2.64 -5.46 -9.57
C HIS A 34 4.07 -5.55 -10.12
N THR A 35 5.00 -4.71 -9.65
CA THR A 35 6.42 -4.80 -10.05
C THR A 35 7.09 -6.11 -9.59
N PHE A 36 6.54 -6.75 -8.55
CA PHE A 36 6.97 -8.04 -8.03
C PHE A 36 6.18 -9.21 -8.62
N GLY A 37 5.30 -8.95 -9.58
CA GLY A 37 4.39 -9.94 -10.14
C GLY A 37 3.29 -10.38 -9.16
N ILE A 38 3.00 -9.59 -8.13
CA ILE A 38 1.95 -9.87 -7.15
C ILE A 38 0.69 -9.15 -7.61
N TYR A 39 -0.25 -9.90 -8.17
CA TYR A 39 -1.52 -9.39 -8.69
C TYR A 39 -2.68 -9.79 -7.78
N GLY A 40 -3.68 -8.93 -7.68
CA GLY A 40 -4.90 -9.18 -6.91
C GLY A 40 -5.81 -7.95 -6.85
N PRO A 41 -7.00 -8.07 -6.26
CA PRO A 41 -7.86 -6.91 -6.04
C PRO A 41 -7.14 -5.90 -5.14
N ARG A 42 -7.03 -4.63 -5.59
CA ARG A 42 -6.32 -3.55 -4.88
C ARG A 42 -6.72 -3.49 -3.41
N ASP A 43 -8.02 -3.41 -3.13
CA ASP A 43 -8.53 -3.22 -1.77
C ASP A 43 -8.28 -4.44 -0.88
N TYR A 44 -8.25 -5.64 -1.48
CA TYR A 44 -7.92 -6.87 -0.75
C TYR A 44 -6.43 -6.90 -0.35
N ASN A 45 -5.53 -6.58 -1.29
CA ASN A 45 -4.10 -6.50 -0.99
C ASN A 45 -3.82 -5.40 0.04
N ALA A 46 -4.42 -4.22 -0.11
CA ALA A 46 -4.30 -3.13 0.86
C ALA A 46 -4.80 -3.56 2.25
N TRP A 47 -5.93 -4.27 2.33
CA TRP A 47 -6.46 -4.80 3.58
C TRP A 47 -5.50 -5.80 4.24
N ILE A 48 -4.91 -6.74 3.48
CA ILE A 48 -3.89 -7.66 4.00
C ILE A 48 -2.65 -6.91 4.51
N GLY A 49 -2.17 -5.91 3.76
CA GLY A 49 -1.03 -5.08 4.18
C GLY A 49 -1.28 -4.34 5.50
N LYS A 50 -2.45 -3.70 5.63
CA LYS A 50 -2.87 -3.02 6.87
C LYS A 50 -3.04 -3.99 8.03
N ILE A 51 -3.54 -5.21 7.79
CA ILE A 51 -3.62 -6.25 8.84
C ILE A 51 -2.23 -6.73 9.26
N ALA A 52 -1.30 -6.94 8.33
CA ALA A 52 0.06 -7.33 8.68
C ALA A 52 0.70 -6.30 9.64
N CYS A 53 0.61 -5.01 9.33
CA CYS A 53 1.03 -3.93 10.22
C CYS A 53 0.33 -4.00 11.59
N LYS A 54 -0.99 -4.16 11.61
CA LYS A 54 -1.76 -4.25 12.86
C LYS A 54 -1.34 -5.46 13.71
N ARG A 55 -1.05 -6.60 13.09
CA ARG A 55 -0.58 -7.81 13.77
C ARG A 55 0.77 -7.60 14.41
N LEU A 56 1.70 -6.94 13.73
CA LEU A 56 3.02 -6.56 14.28
C LEU A 56 2.88 -5.60 15.46
N HIS A 57 2.12 -4.51 15.31
CA HIS A 57 1.88 -3.55 16.40
C HIS A 57 1.30 -4.19 17.66
N ASN A 58 0.39 -5.14 17.48
CA ASN A 58 -0.29 -5.81 18.58
C ASN A 58 0.51 -7.01 19.12
N GLY A 59 1.69 -7.30 18.58
CA GLY A 59 2.50 -8.46 18.96
C GLY A 59 1.84 -9.81 18.64
N VAL A 60 0.89 -9.85 17.69
CA VAL A 60 0.31 -11.08 17.16
C VAL A 60 1.28 -11.75 16.20
N ASP A 61 1.95 -10.94 15.37
CA ASP A 61 3.18 -11.34 14.71
C ASP A 61 4.34 -10.77 15.54
N HIS A 62 5.20 -11.64 16.05
CA HIS A 62 6.34 -11.23 16.88
C HIS A 62 7.54 -10.74 16.06
N ASP A 63 7.59 -11.11 14.77
CA ASP A 63 8.66 -10.78 13.85
C ASP A 63 8.13 -10.75 12.41
N ALA A 64 8.99 -10.33 11.48
CA ALA A 64 8.63 -10.27 10.06
C ALA A 64 8.40 -11.66 9.43
N TYR A 65 8.97 -12.74 9.98
CA TYR A 65 8.77 -14.10 9.47
C TYR A 65 7.31 -14.54 9.68
N GLN A 66 6.75 -14.23 10.84
CA GLN A 66 5.35 -14.51 11.15
C GLN A 66 4.41 -13.69 10.25
N SER A 67 4.73 -12.42 10.01
CA SER A 67 3.98 -11.61 9.03
C SER A 67 4.12 -12.12 7.60
N ALA A 68 5.30 -12.56 7.17
CA ALA A 68 5.50 -13.16 5.85
C ALA A 68 4.71 -14.46 5.69
N LYS A 69 4.62 -15.27 6.74
CA LYS A 69 3.76 -16.46 6.77
C LYS A 69 2.28 -16.10 6.65
N PHE A 70 1.81 -15.10 7.42
CA PHE A 70 0.43 -14.61 7.32
C PHE A 70 0.12 -14.12 5.90
N VAL A 71 0.99 -13.29 5.32
CA VAL A 71 0.82 -12.80 3.94
C VAL A 71 0.81 -13.95 2.93
N SER A 72 1.76 -14.88 3.02
CA SER A 72 1.83 -16.03 2.12
C SER A 72 0.55 -16.89 2.15
N GLN A 73 -0.14 -16.98 3.28
CA GLN A 73 -1.40 -17.71 3.41
C GLN A 73 -2.60 -16.98 2.78
N ASN A 74 -2.47 -15.68 2.49
CA ASN A 74 -3.51 -14.85 1.89
C ASN A 74 -3.21 -14.48 0.43
N LEU A 75 -2.02 -14.82 -0.09
CA LEU A 75 -1.69 -14.68 -1.50
C LEU A 75 -2.18 -15.87 -2.34
N PRO A 76 -2.24 -15.74 -3.68
CA PRO A 76 -2.47 -16.87 -4.58
C PRO A 76 -1.52 -18.05 -4.28
N LYS A 77 -2.02 -19.28 -4.45
CA LYS A 77 -1.31 -20.51 -4.03
C LYS A 77 0.05 -20.73 -4.73
N ASP A 78 0.24 -20.13 -5.89
CA ASP A 78 1.45 -20.16 -6.70
C ASP A 78 2.41 -19.00 -6.40
N SER A 79 2.06 -18.11 -5.46
CA SER A 79 2.95 -17.04 -5.01
C SER A 79 4.17 -17.61 -4.29
N THR A 80 5.32 -16.99 -4.54
CA THR A 80 6.59 -17.44 -3.98
C THR A 80 6.85 -16.87 -2.58
N THR A 81 7.76 -17.51 -1.85
CA THR A 81 8.26 -16.95 -0.57
C THR A 81 8.85 -15.54 -0.76
N ALA A 82 9.58 -15.31 -1.86
CA ALA A 82 10.13 -14.00 -2.17
C ALA A 82 9.04 -12.92 -2.32
N GLN A 83 7.93 -13.27 -2.99
CA GLN A 83 6.78 -12.37 -3.14
C GLN A 83 6.10 -12.06 -1.81
N ALA A 84 5.98 -13.03 -0.90
CA ALA A 84 5.45 -12.76 0.43
C ALA A 84 6.33 -11.76 1.20
N TRP A 85 7.66 -11.89 1.12
CA TRP A 85 8.59 -10.93 1.74
C TRP A 85 8.54 -9.55 1.10
N GLN A 86 8.50 -9.48 -0.24
CA GLN A 86 8.34 -8.22 -0.97
C GLN A 86 7.05 -7.51 -0.59
N PHE A 87 5.96 -8.27 -0.43
CA PHE A 87 4.69 -7.73 0.04
C PHE A 87 4.80 -7.16 1.46
N VAL A 88 5.38 -7.90 2.41
CA VAL A 88 5.54 -7.42 3.80
C VAL A 88 6.38 -6.15 3.84
N GLY A 89 7.54 -6.13 3.17
CA GLY A 89 8.40 -4.94 3.12
C GLY A 89 7.69 -3.74 2.50
N THR A 90 6.89 -3.97 1.45
CA THR A 90 6.07 -2.92 0.83
C THR A 90 4.99 -2.43 1.78
N ALA A 91 4.30 -3.34 2.49
CA ALA A 91 3.24 -2.99 3.42
C ALA A 91 3.78 -2.14 4.58
N ILE A 92 4.95 -2.49 5.12
CA ILE A 92 5.62 -1.71 6.16
C ILE A 92 5.97 -0.32 5.65
N ASN A 93 6.59 -0.22 4.48
CA ASN A 93 6.94 1.08 3.88
C ASN A 93 5.73 2.00 3.65
N PHE A 94 4.59 1.44 3.22
CA PHE A 94 3.38 2.22 2.91
C PHE A 94 2.49 2.49 4.12
N TYR A 95 2.34 1.55 5.04
CA TYR A 95 1.29 1.60 6.07
C TYR A 95 1.79 1.68 7.51
N CYS A 96 3.02 1.26 7.80
CA CYS A 96 3.58 1.28 9.15
C CYS A 96 5.11 1.48 9.14
N PRO A 97 5.61 2.62 8.60
CA PRO A 97 7.04 2.85 8.42
C PRO A 97 7.82 2.91 9.75
N ASP A 98 7.14 3.12 10.87
CA ASP A 98 7.72 3.04 12.20
C ASP A 98 8.10 1.60 12.61
N LEU A 99 7.55 0.58 11.95
CA LEU A 99 7.94 -0.82 12.11
C LEU A 99 9.08 -1.27 11.17
N GLN A 100 9.72 -0.35 10.45
CA GLN A 100 10.87 -0.67 9.58
C GLN A 100 11.99 -1.48 10.27
N PRO A 101 12.34 -1.24 11.56
CA PRO A 101 13.35 -2.04 12.25
C PRO A 101 13.05 -3.55 12.30
N VAL A 102 11.78 -3.97 12.19
CA VAL A 102 11.38 -5.39 12.18
C VAL A 102 11.93 -6.10 10.93
N ILE A 103 12.07 -5.39 9.81
CA ILE A 103 12.68 -5.92 8.58
C ILE A 103 14.21 -5.88 8.66
N ASP A 104 14.78 -4.82 9.21
CA ASP A 104 16.24 -4.69 9.36
C ASP A 104 16.82 -5.81 10.24
N GLN A 105 16.07 -6.23 11.27
CA GLN A 105 16.42 -7.39 12.11
C GLN A 105 16.56 -8.68 11.30
N VAL A 106 15.70 -8.91 10.30
CA VAL A 106 15.79 -10.08 9.42
C VAL A 106 17.10 -10.07 8.63
N ALA A 107 17.46 -8.93 8.05
CA ALA A 107 18.71 -8.80 7.29
C ALA A 107 19.93 -9.02 8.19
N ALA A 108 19.91 -8.53 9.43
CA ALA A 108 20.99 -8.73 10.40
C ALA A 108 21.14 -10.19 10.86
N HIS A 109 20.07 -11.01 10.82
CA HIS A 109 20.11 -12.41 11.20
C HIS A 109 20.47 -13.37 10.04
N GLN A 110 20.55 -12.87 8.80
CA GLN A 110 20.92 -13.66 7.62
C GLN A 110 22.38 -13.46 7.17
N GLY A 111 23.14 -12.59 7.85
CA GLY A 111 24.59 -12.40 7.69
C GLY A 111 25.39 -13.03 8.82
#